data_AF-A0A6M2AE29-F1
#
_entry.id   AF-A0A6M2AE29-F1
#
_cell.length_a   1.000
_cell.length_b   1.000
_cell.length_c   1.000
_cell.angle_alpha   90.00
_cell.angle_beta   90.00
_cell.angle_gamma   90.00
#
_symmetry.space_group_name_H-M   'P 1'
#
loop_
_entity.id
_entity.type
_entity.pdbx_description
1 polymer ?
#
loop_
_entity_poly.entity_id
_entity_poly.type
_entity_poly.pdbx_seq_one_letter_code
_entity_poly.pdbx_strand_id
1 'polypeptide(L)'
;IVTIELSDKERKNGLLKQICKEKERAEEAVHFNDDNQLFYCGAGRTSFAIDPYGFFKLCGSLSHPDCVYDLRKGSLREAWDRFVPQVREIRTEDEKCRKKCLGCPLINLCMWCPAASYLECGKLDGWVEDFCQLAHARAEALGTV
;
A
#
# COMPACT_ATOMS: atom_id res chain seq x y z
N ILE A 1 -4.17 -9.76 -16.83
CA ILE A 1 -3.28 -8.66 -16.37
C ILE A 1 -1.82 -8.97 -16.70
N VAL A 2 -1.23 -10.03 -16.13
CA VAL A 2 0.20 -10.36 -16.32
C VAL A 2 0.62 -10.47 -17.79
N THR A 3 -0.19 -11.12 -18.65
CA THR A 3 0.09 -11.20 -20.10
C THR A 3 0.27 -9.83 -20.74
N ILE A 4 -0.57 -8.86 -20.37
CA ILE A 4 -0.49 -7.48 -20.87
C ILE A 4 0.78 -6.82 -20.32
N GLU A 5 1.03 -6.94 -19.02
CA GLU A 5 2.22 -6.36 -18.37
C GLU A 5 3.54 -6.89 -18.94
N LEU A 6 3.58 -8.15 -19.40
CA LEU A 6 4.76 -8.76 -20.03
C LEU A 6 4.90 -8.41 -21.52
N SER A 7 3.79 -8.09 -22.19
CA SER A 7 3.81 -7.66 -23.59
C SER A 7 4.38 -6.24 -23.74
N ASP A 8 4.25 -5.42 -22.71
CA ASP A 8 4.85 -4.09 -22.62
C ASP A 8 6.32 -4.19 -22.16
N LYS A 9 7.23 -3.75 -23.03
CA LYS A 9 8.68 -3.84 -22.79
C LYS A 9 9.14 -2.94 -21.64
N GLU A 10 8.55 -1.76 -21.47
CA GLU A 10 8.91 -0.82 -20.40
C GLU A 10 8.42 -1.33 -19.06
N ARG A 11 7.17 -1.79 -19.00
CA ARG A 11 6.58 -2.39 -17.80
C ARG A 11 7.35 -3.64 -17.36
N LYS A 12 7.72 -4.52 -18.31
CA LYS A 12 8.47 -5.75 -18.05
C LYS A 12 9.90 -5.47 -17.60
N ASN A 13 10.66 -4.63 -18.31
CA ASN A 13 12.09 -4.43 -18.05
C ASN A 13 12.38 -3.39 -16.97
N GLY A 14 11.51 -2.38 -16.80
CA GLY A 14 11.59 -1.41 -15.72
C GLY A 14 10.98 -1.99 -14.45
N LEU A 15 9.68 -1.79 -14.27
CA LEU A 15 9.03 -1.96 -12.98
C LEU A 15 9.02 -3.42 -12.47
N LEU A 16 8.69 -4.42 -13.30
CA LEU A 16 8.63 -5.82 -12.81
C LEU A 16 10.01 -6.41 -12.48
N LYS A 17 10.99 -6.29 -13.38
CA LYS A 17 12.34 -6.82 -13.14
C LYS A 17 13.11 -6.04 -12.07
N GLN A 18 12.91 -4.72 -11.97
CA GLN A 18 13.57 -3.92 -10.94
C GLN A 18 13.06 -4.29 -9.55
N ILE A 19 11.75 -4.48 -9.37
CA ILE A 19 11.18 -4.95 -8.10
C ILE A 19 11.78 -6.30 -7.68
N CYS A 20 12.00 -7.23 -8.62
CA CYS A 20 12.67 -8.51 -8.32
C CYS A 20 14.14 -8.35 -7.91
N LYS A 21 14.91 -7.49 -8.59
CA LYS A 21 16.31 -7.21 -8.25
C LYS A 21 16.46 -6.47 -6.92
N GLU A 22 15.52 -5.60 -6.61
CA GLU A 22 15.45 -4.92 -5.31
C GLU A 22 15.11 -5.92 -4.20
N LYS A 23 14.25 -6.92 -4.46
CA LYS A 23 13.97 -8.02 -3.53
C LYS A 23 15.21 -8.87 -3.23
N GLU A 24 16.03 -9.18 -4.22
CA GLU A 24 17.32 -9.89 -4.04
C GLU A 24 18.37 -9.08 -3.25
N ARG A 25 18.27 -7.74 -3.27
CA ARG A 25 19.13 -6.83 -2.49
C ARG A 25 18.53 -6.45 -1.13
N ALA A 26 17.25 -6.78 -0.90
CA ALA A 26 16.47 -6.38 0.26
C ALA A 26 16.04 -7.58 1.12
N GLU A 27 16.88 -8.61 1.22
CA GLU A 27 16.81 -9.56 2.34
C GLU A 27 16.91 -8.82 3.70
N GLU A 28 17.37 -7.57 3.72
CA GLU A 28 17.47 -6.71 4.91
C GLU A 28 16.35 -5.66 5.11
N ALA A 29 15.42 -5.43 4.16
CA ALA A 29 14.59 -4.19 4.19
C ALA A 29 13.07 -4.33 4.07
N VAL A 30 12.50 -5.53 4.13
CA VAL A 30 11.03 -5.70 4.20
C VAL A 30 10.62 -6.66 5.32
N HIS A 31 11.27 -6.55 6.48
CA HIS A 31 10.58 -6.85 7.71
C HIS A 31 9.78 -5.61 8.06
N PHE A 32 8.47 -5.66 7.76
CA PHE A 32 7.51 -4.89 8.51
C PHE A 32 7.84 -5.16 9.98
N ASN A 33 8.27 -4.14 10.73
CA ASN A 33 8.58 -4.30 12.15
C ASN A 33 7.40 -4.99 12.83
N ASP A 34 7.65 -5.75 13.89
CA ASP A 34 6.64 -6.48 14.70
C ASP A 34 5.57 -5.56 15.35
N ASP A 35 5.49 -4.30 14.94
CA ASP A 35 4.60 -3.27 15.46
C ASP A 35 3.24 -3.21 14.78
N ASN A 36 2.96 -4.09 13.81
CA ASN A 36 1.67 -4.25 13.12
C ASN A 36 1.13 -2.97 12.47
N GLN A 37 1.97 -2.00 12.13
CA GLN A 37 1.52 -0.77 11.47
C GLN A 37 0.90 -1.09 10.10
N LEU A 38 0.00 -0.25 9.60
CA LEU A 38 -0.58 -0.44 8.27
C LEU A 38 0.15 0.39 7.19
N PHE A 39 0.74 1.52 7.56
CA PHE A 39 1.21 2.54 6.60
C PHE A 39 2.74 2.61 6.46
N TYR A 40 3.33 1.62 5.79
CA TYR A 40 4.77 1.62 5.49
C TYR A 40 5.15 2.37 4.21
N CYS A 41 4.15 2.70 3.38
CA CYS A 41 4.33 3.45 2.14
C CYS A 41 4.62 4.96 2.40
N GLY A 42 4.88 5.69 1.32
CA GLY A 42 5.15 7.13 1.35
C GLY A 42 3.95 8.05 1.63
N ALA A 43 2.73 7.52 1.79
CA ALA A 43 1.52 8.33 1.95
C ALA A 43 1.63 9.27 3.17
N GLY A 44 1.47 10.58 2.98
CA GLY A 44 1.61 11.55 4.05
C GLY A 44 3.05 11.76 4.56
N ARG A 45 4.10 11.20 3.93
CA ARG A 45 5.49 11.49 4.34
C ARG A 45 6.01 12.79 3.74
N THR A 46 5.76 13.00 2.45
CA THR A 46 6.27 14.16 1.69
C THR A 46 5.21 14.80 0.80
N SER A 47 4.04 14.16 0.67
CA SER A 47 2.95 14.62 -0.16
C SER A 47 1.60 14.27 0.47
N PHE A 48 0.57 14.95 -0.02
CA PHE A 48 -0.83 14.74 0.30
C PHE A 48 -1.68 15.04 -0.94
N ALA A 49 -2.95 14.67 -0.89
CA ALA A 49 -3.96 15.06 -1.86
C ALA A 49 -5.09 15.83 -1.17
N ILE A 50 -5.70 16.78 -1.87
CA ILE A 50 -6.95 17.41 -1.47
C ILE A 50 -7.98 17.07 -2.55
N ASP A 51 -9.12 16.53 -2.15
CA ASP A 51 -10.19 16.23 -3.10
C ASP A 51 -11.08 17.46 -3.39
N PRO A 52 -11.95 17.41 -4.42
CA PRO A 52 -12.80 18.55 -4.77
C PRO A 52 -13.78 19.00 -3.68
N TYR A 53 -14.02 18.18 -2.65
CA TYR A 53 -14.91 18.50 -1.54
C TYR A 53 -14.16 19.14 -0.36
N GLY A 54 -12.84 19.30 -0.47
CA GLY A 54 -12.00 19.90 0.56
C GLY A 54 -11.47 18.90 1.60
N PHE A 55 -11.51 17.59 1.33
CA PHE A 55 -10.90 16.61 2.21
C PHE A 55 -9.41 16.43 1.90
N PHE A 56 -8.58 16.61 2.92
CA PHE A 56 -7.18 16.23 2.92
C PHE A 56 -7.02 14.72 3.07
N LYS A 57 -6.13 14.12 2.27
CA LYS A 57 -5.85 12.68 2.24
C LYS A 57 -4.34 12.43 2.14
N LEU A 58 -3.84 11.40 2.82
CA LEU A 58 -2.42 11.04 2.79
C LEU A 58 -1.97 10.53 1.41
N CYS A 59 -2.88 9.94 0.64
CA CYS A 59 -2.71 9.65 -0.79
C CYS A 59 -4.08 9.72 -1.49
N GLY A 60 -4.08 9.78 -2.82
CA GLY A 60 -5.32 9.97 -3.60
C GLY A 60 -6.39 8.89 -3.36
N SER A 61 -5.98 7.65 -3.12
CA SER A 61 -6.89 6.51 -2.94
C SER A 61 -7.36 6.30 -1.50
N LEU A 62 -6.75 6.96 -0.51
CA LEU A 62 -7.09 6.74 0.91
C LEU A 62 -8.36 7.53 1.26
N SER A 63 -9.50 6.85 1.21
CA SER A 63 -10.84 7.44 1.41
C SER A 63 -11.56 6.93 2.66
N HIS A 64 -10.89 6.16 3.52
CA HIS A 64 -11.46 5.70 4.79
C HIS A 64 -11.84 6.91 5.66
N PRO A 65 -13.05 6.95 6.27
CA PRO A 65 -13.51 8.10 7.07
C PRO A 65 -12.53 8.54 8.16
N ASP A 66 -11.90 7.58 8.85
CA ASP A 66 -10.91 7.87 9.90
C ASP A 66 -9.52 8.30 9.36
N CYS A 67 -9.34 8.28 8.04
CA CYS A 67 -8.08 8.60 7.38
C CYS A 67 -8.17 9.82 6.44
N VAL A 68 -9.29 10.55 6.49
CA VAL A 68 -9.48 11.82 5.79
C VAL A 68 -9.73 12.97 6.76
N TYR A 69 -9.27 14.17 6.41
CA TYR A 69 -9.44 15.36 7.24
C TYR A 69 -10.23 16.45 6.51
N ASP A 70 -11.29 16.97 7.12
CA ASP A 70 -12.11 18.04 6.52
C ASP A 70 -11.44 19.41 6.71
N LEU A 71 -10.79 19.93 5.67
CA LEU A 71 -10.11 21.22 5.73
C LEU A 71 -11.08 22.40 5.89
N ARG A 72 -12.38 22.22 5.69
CA ARG A 72 -13.37 23.28 5.94
C ARG A 72 -13.66 23.45 7.43
N LYS A 73 -13.23 22.50 8.26
CA LYS A 73 -13.40 22.49 9.71
C LYS A 73 -12.10 22.71 10.49
N GLY A 74 -10.98 22.87 9.80
CA GLY A 74 -9.67 23.05 10.42
C GLY A 74 -8.66 23.65 9.46
N SER A 75 -7.37 23.35 9.67
CA SER A 75 -6.29 23.91 8.84
C SER A 75 -5.41 22.85 8.21
N LEU A 76 -4.75 23.20 7.10
CA LEU A 76 -3.74 22.34 6.48
C LEU A 76 -2.60 22.01 7.45
N ARG A 77 -2.19 22.98 8.28
CA ARG A 77 -1.16 22.78 9.31
C ARG A 77 -1.58 21.70 10.30
N GLU A 78 -2.81 21.75 10.78
CA GLU A 78 -3.34 20.74 11.70
C GLU A 78 -3.43 19.35 11.05
N ALA A 79 -3.92 19.30 9.80
CA ALA A 79 -3.94 18.07 9.03
C ALA A 79 -2.53 17.45 8.89
N TRP A 80 -1.53 18.28 8.57
CA TRP A 80 -0.17 17.83 8.34
C TRP A 80 0.59 17.47 9.63
N ASP A 81 0.60 18.37 10.62
CA ASP A 81 1.44 18.24 11.81
C ASP A 81 0.83 17.28 12.85
N ARG A 82 -0.50 17.04 12.82
CA ARG A 82 -1.18 16.22 13.84
C ARG A 82 -1.91 15.02 13.27
N PHE A 83 -2.77 15.23 12.27
CA PHE A 83 -3.62 14.17 11.75
C PHE A 83 -2.83 13.12 10.96
N VAL A 84 -1.89 13.52 10.11
CA VAL A 84 -1.04 12.60 9.35
C VAL A 84 -0.28 11.62 10.26
N PRO A 85 0.45 12.05 11.31
CA PRO A 85 1.08 11.13 12.26
C PRO A 85 0.10 10.11 12.85
N GLN A 86 -1.09 10.55 13.28
CA GLN A 86 -2.11 9.68 13.87
C GLN A 86 -2.58 8.58 12.91
N VAL A 87 -2.89 8.95 11.66
CA VAL A 87 -3.31 7.97 10.64
C VAL A 87 -2.17 6.98 10.35
N ARG A 88 -0.93 7.48 10.30
CA ARG A 88 0.24 6.63 10.02
C ARG A 88 0.58 5.67 11.17
N GLU A 89 0.09 5.92 12.38
CA GLU A 89 0.24 5.07 13.55
C GLU A 89 -0.84 3.96 13.66
N ILE A 90 -1.79 3.92 12.73
CA ILE A 90 -2.81 2.86 12.70
C ILE A 90 -2.13 1.49 12.56
N ARG A 91 -2.58 0.57 13.41
CA ARG A 91 -2.11 -0.83 13.47
C ARG A 91 -3.26 -1.79 13.24
N THR A 92 -2.95 -2.96 12.71
CA THR A 92 -3.93 -4.03 12.55
C THR A 92 -3.91 -5.01 13.72
N GLU A 93 -5.11 -5.34 14.19
CA GLU A 93 -5.33 -6.47 15.09
C GLU A 93 -5.77 -7.74 14.34
N ASP A 94 -6.02 -7.64 13.03
CA ASP A 94 -6.44 -8.75 12.18
C ASP A 94 -5.27 -9.71 11.91
N GLU A 95 -5.41 -10.93 12.45
CA GLU A 95 -4.39 -11.97 12.33
C GLU A 95 -4.16 -12.41 10.87
N LYS A 96 -5.20 -12.37 10.05
CA LYS A 96 -5.11 -12.74 8.64
C LYS A 96 -4.28 -11.69 7.89
N CYS A 97 -4.49 -10.40 8.15
CA CYS A 97 -3.66 -9.33 7.61
C CYS A 97 -2.18 -9.50 8.01
N ARG A 98 -1.92 -9.71 9.31
CA ARG A 98 -0.55 -9.92 9.81
C ARG A 98 0.15 -11.07 9.09
N LYS A 99 -0.51 -12.23 9.02
CA LYS A 99 0.10 -13.45 8.46
C LYS A 99 0.16 -13.47 6.93
N LYS A 100 -0.84 -12.91 6.24
CA LYS A 100 -0.98 -13.02 4.78
C LYS A 100 -0.45 -11.81 4.01
N CYS A 101 -0.43 -10.63 4.61
CA CYS A 101 -0.08 -9.37 3.95
C CYS A 101 1.20 -8.77 4.54
N LEU A 102 1.20 -8.45 5.84
CA LEU A 102 2.35 -7.80 6.49
C LEU A 102 3.56 -8.73 6.63
N GLY A 103 3.42 -10.04 6.52
CA GLY A 103 4.57 -10.96 6.44
C GLY A 103 4.95 -11.38 5.03
N CYS A 104 4.29 -10.84 3.99
CA CYS A 104 4.30 -11.47 2.68
C CYS A 104 5.55 -11.11 1.85
N PRO A 105 6.35 -12.08 1.40
CA PRO A 105 7.53 -11.83 0.58
C PRO A 105 7.20 -11.39 -0.86
N LEU A 106 5.92 -11.47 -1.25
CA LEU A 106 5.43 -11.04 -2.56
C LEU A 106 4.71 -9.69 -2.51
N ILE A 107 4.74 -8.98 -1.38
CA ILE A 107 3.98 -7.73 -1.19
C ILE A 107 4.33 -6.67 -2.25
N ASN A 108 5.59 -6.59 -2.69
CA ASN A 108 6.01 -5.64 -3.73
C ASN A 108 5.54 -6.03 -5.15
N LEU A 109 5.09 -7.27 -5.34
CA LEU A 109 4.44 -7.72 -6.57
C LEU A 109 2.91 -7.67 -6.46
N CYS A 110 2.40 -7.36 -5.26
CA CYS A 110 0.99 -7.25 -4.94
C CYS A 110 0.45 -5.83 -5.25
N MET A 111 -0.87 -5.71 -5.26
CA MET A 111 -1.56 -4.40 -5.31
C MET A 111 -2.11 -3.98 -3.95
N TRP A 112 -1.86 -4.79 -2.92
CA TRP A 112 -2.35 -4.52 -1.58
C TRP A 112 -1.66 -3.29 -0.98
N CYS A 113 -2.48 -2.35 -0.52
CA CYS A 113 -2.13 -1.33 0.44
C CYS A 113 -3.41 -0.99 1.24
N PRO A 114 -3.31 -0.29 2.38
CA PRO A 114 -4.49 -0.03 3.20
C PRO A 114 -5.61 0.70 2.44
N ALA A 115 -5.23 1.66 1.57
CA ALA A 115 -6.17 2.38 0.73
C ALA A 115 -6.89 1.46 -0.28
N ALA A 116 -6.14 0.60 -0.97
CA ALA A 116 -6.71 -0.33 -1.95
C ALA A 116 -7.61 -1.38 -1.25
N SER A 117 -7.16 -1.93 -0.13
CA SER A 117 -7.96 -2.89 0.64
C SER A 117 -9.31 -2.30 1.07
N TYR A 118 -9.32 -1.05 1.53
CA TYR A 118 -10.56 -0.36 1.87
C TYR A 118 -11.50 -0.19 0.67
N LEU A 119 -10.97 0.14 -0.51
CA LEU A 119 -11.78 0.27 -1.72
C LEU A 119 -12.38 -1.06 -2.19
N GLU A 120 -11.66 -2.17 -2.02
CA GLU A 120 -12.12 -3.50 -2.45
C GLU A 120 -13.11 -4.13 -1.46
N CYS A 121 -12.87 -4.00 -0.16
CA CYS A 121 -13.59 -4.77 0.86
C CYS A 121 -14.06 -3.97 2.08
N GLY A 122 -13.89 -2.65 2.09
CA GLY A 122 -14.34 -1.78 3.16
C GLY A 122 -13.49 -1.85 4.43
N LYS A 123 -12.32 -2.50 4.41
CA LYS A 123 -11.40 -2.61 5.55
C LYS A 123 -9.99 -2.18 5.17
N LEU A 124 -9.31 -1.40 6.03
CA LEU A 124 -7.91 -1.00 5.79
C LEU A 124 -6.94 -2.18 5.84
N ASP A 125 -7.26 -3.21 6.63
CA ASP A 125 -6.45 -4.40 6.83
C ASP A 125 -7.10 -5.66 6.23
N GLY A 126 -8.03 -5.49 5.29
CA GLY A 126 -8.64 -6.62 4.61
C GLY A 126 -7.65 -7.38 3.73
N TRP A 127 -7.72 -8.71 3.76
CA TRP A 127 -7.04 -9.55 2.77
C TRP A 127 -7.91 -9.69 1.52
N VAL A 128 -7.33 -9.39 0.36
CA VAL A 128 -7.99 -9.46 -0.95
C VAL A 128 -7.35 -10.58 -1.77
N GLU A 129 -8.14 -11.60 -2.12
CA GLU A 129 -7.65 -12.81 -2.78
C GLU A 129 -7.06 -12.52 -4.18
N ASP A 130 -7.73 -11.70 -4.97
CA ASP A 130 -7.31 -11.36 -6.33
C ASP A 130 -5.92 -10.70 -6.36
N PHE A 131 -5.60 -9.89 -5.34
CA PHE A 131 -4.28 -9.27 -5.22
C PHE A 131 -3.19 -10.32 -4.95
N CYS A 132 -3.51 -11.34 -4.15
CA CYS A 132 -2.64 -12.47 -3.90
C CYS A 132 -2.39 -13.26 -5.20
N GLN A 133 -3.45 -13.62 -5.92
CA GLN A 133 -3.36 -14.35 -7.20
C GLN A 133 -2.52 -13.58 -8.22
N LEU A 134 -2.71 -12.26 -8.32
CA LEU A 134 -1.92 -11.41 -9.21
C LEU A 134 -0.43 -11.38 -8.82
N ALA A 135 -0.13 -11.26 -7.52
CA ALA A 135 1.25 -11.27 -7.02
C ALA A 135 1.96 -12.59 -7.36
N HIS A 136 1.29 -13.72 -7.16
CA HIS A 136 1.82 -15.05 -7.51
C HIS A 136 2.03 -15.20 -9.02
N ALA A 137 1.07 -14.79 -9.84
CA ALA A 137 1.20 -14.86 -11.30
C ALA A 137 2.34 -13.97 -11.83
N ARG A 138 2.56 -12.79 -11.22
CA ARG A 138 3.71 -11.93 -11.53
C ARG A 138 5.03 -12.59 -11.13
N ALA A 139 5.06 -13.24 -9.96
CA ALA A 139 6.27 -13.88 -9.43
C ALA A 139 6.69 -15.11 -10.27
N GLU A 140 5.72 -15.93 -10.70
CA GLU A 140 5.91 -17.05 -11.63
C GLU A 140 6.45 -16.57 -12.97
N ALA A 141 5.84 -15.53 -13.54
CA ALA A 141 6.28 -14.94 -14.82
C ALA A 141 7.72 -14.38 -14.79
N LEU A 142 8.24 -14.06 -13.60
CA LEU A 142 9.59 -13.53 -13.40
C LEU A 142 10.59 -14.61 -13.00
N GLY A 143 10.16 -15.86 -12.80
CA GLY A 143 11.02 -16.96 -12.35
C GLY A 143 11.51 -16.81 -10.91
N THR A 144 10.71 -16.16 -10.06
CA THR A 144 11.05 -15.84 -8.65
C THR A 144 10.31 -16.71 -7.63
N VAL A 145 9.67 -17.79 -8.10
CA VAL A 145 8.99 -18.83 -7.32
C VAL A 145 9.34 -20.17 -7.94
#